data_AF-A0A662JFV5-F1
#
_entry.id   AF-A0A662JFV5-F1
#
_cell.length_a   1.000
_cell.length_b   1.000
_cell.length_c   1.000
_cell.angle_alpha   90.00
_cell.angle_beta   90.00
_cell.angle_gamma   90.00
#
_symmetry.space_group_name_H-M   'P 1'
#
loop_
_entity.id
_entity.type
_entity.pdbx_description
1 polymer ?
#
loop_
_entity_poly.entity_id
_entity_poly.type
_entity_poly.pdbx_seq_one_letter_code
_entity_poly.pdbx_strand_id
1 'polypeptide(L)'
;MKVVLGKPPKLEKVAYLTHKGRRPLLLLPKQLLHLFSSALVLDRAIWHNQANEILSYYDLLPKVVTLKELEAYVYSLEPLLMLMRNYFSSNPLPRREERLVFRLVPNMPHTSLLTLLNPQLDEFGVENYVIDLRRYKVDEGFLNAVTELLNGEVYLVKERVDSIVYDTIVPADYPRVLLSRMLDPRAKDKAMRAKTVLIRPGVCYAVEDCNYDFLSDDEIEDVRASKLVEELDYLKIVFKDYADSVYAVLDELVELGSMTYRQFNDYLTNQFRKSTAKWILSLLVRTGFVQLMRTSGGLEVYPTDRAYKVILSDVEVRRKETYEVS
;
A
#
# COMPACT_ATOMS: atom_id res chain seq x y z
N MET A 1 -1.10 18.15 -15.03
CA MET A 1 -0.10 17.08 -15.22
C MET A 1 0.91 17.50 -16.28
N LYS A 2 2.20 17.22 -16.06
CA LYS A 2 3.35 17.60 -16.89
C LYS A 2 4.09 16.32 -17.29
N VAL A 3 4.61 16.21 -18.51
CA VAL A 3 5.37 15.01 -18.95
C VAL A 3 6.82 15.35 -19.18
N VAL A 4 7.72 14.81 -18.38
CA VAL A 4 9.17 14.93 -18.58
C VAL A 4 9.65 13.69 -19.33
N LEU A 5 10.50 13.87 -20.33
CA LEU A 5 11.15 12.71 -20.95
C LEU A 5 12.60 12.61 -20.49
N GLY A 6 13.11 11.39 -20.42
CA GLY A 6 14.50 11.17 -20.05
C GLY A 6 14.71 11.19 -18.55
N LYS A 7 15.20 12.29 -17.97
CA LYS A 7 15.61 12.34 -16.55
C LYS A 7 14.55 13.04 -15.68
N PRO A 8 14.28 12.55 -14.46
CA PRO A 8 13.43 13.24 -13.49
C PRO A 8 13.92 14.66 -13.16
N PRO A 9 13.01 15.64 -13.02
CA PRO A 9 13.38 17.01 -12.68
C PRO A 9 13.80 17.11 -11.21
N LYS A 10 14.73 18.03 -10.91
CA LYS A 10 15.13 18.34 -9.53
C LYS A 10 14.22 19.45 -9.00
N LEU A 11 13.38 19.11 -8.02
CA LEU A 11 12.40 20.03 -7.44
C LEU A 11 12.61 20.13 -5.92
N GLU A 12 12.00 21.14 -5.33
CA GLU A 12 11.84 21.28 -3.88
C GLU A 12 10.45 20.77 -3.46
N LYS A 13 10.29 20.41 -2.18
CA LYS A 13 9.02 19.94 -1.63
C LYS A 13 8.38 18.85 -2.50
N VAL A 14 9.15 17.79 -2.75
CA VAL A 14 8.86 16.83 -3.81
C VAL A 14 8.84 15.40 -3.31
N ALA A 15 7.84 14.65 -3.79
CA ALA A 15 7.77 13.20 -3.66
C ALA A 15 8.11 12.56 -5.01
N TYR A 16 9.19 11.77 -5.03
CA TYR A 16 9.60 10.96 -6.16
C TYR A 16 9.08 9.53 -5.98
N LEU A 17 8.45 8.97 -7.01
CA LEU A 17 8.19 7.55 -7.14
C LEU A 17 9.00 7.02 -8.32
N THR A 18 10.06 6.26 -8.04
CA THR A 18 11.02 5.82 -9.07
C THR A 18 11.43 4.37 -8.94
N HIS A 19 12.18 3.83 -9.89
CA HIS A 19 12.71 2.45 -9.79
C HIS A 19 13.72 2.24 -8.64
N LYS A 20 14.24 3.34 -8.06
CA LYS A 20 15.15 3.38 -6.89
C LYS A 20 14.49 4.18 -5.76
N GLY A 21 14.98 4.00 -4.54
CA GLY A 21 14.51 4.71 -3.35
C GLY A 21 14.17 3.77 -2.20
N ARG A 22 13.64 4.34 -1.12
CA ARG A 22 13.22 3.57 0.05
C ARG A 22 11.95 2.77 -0.24
N ARG A 23 11.63 1.84 0.67
CA ARG A 23 10.36 1.11 0.60
C ARG A 23 9.18 2.07 0.52
N PRO A 24 8.27 1.91 -0.47
CA PRO A 24 7.08 2.73 -0.57
C PRO A 24 6.24 2.62 0.70
N LEU A 25 5.70 3.74 1.18
CA LEU A 25 4.88 3.77 2.39
C LEU A 25 3.41 3.69 1.99
N LEU A 26 2.71 2.64 2.44
CA LEU A 26 1.31 2.44 2.09
C LEU A 26 0.41 2.64 3.31
N LEU A 27 0.06 3.91 3.52
CA LEU A 27 -0.91 4.36 4.51
C LEU A 27 -1.99 5.12 3.73
N LEU A 28 -3.23 4.63 3.75
CA LEU A 28 -4.29 5.19 2.91
C LEU A 28 -5.49 5.63 3.75
N PRO A 29 -6.11 6.78 3.45
CA PRO A 29 -7.43 7.09 3.97
C PRO A 29 -8.40 5.97 3.60
N LYS A 30 -9.24 5.55 4.56
CA LYS A 30 -10.21 4.46 4.40
C LYS A 30 -11.09 4.65 3.16
N GLN A 31 -11.44 5.89 2.84
CA GLN A 31 -12.26 6.24 1.67
C GLN A 31 -11.64 5.77 0.35
N LEU A 32 -10.31 5.64 0.28
CA LEU A 32 -9.56 5.21 -0.90
C LEU A 32 -9.37 3.68 -0.98
N LEU A 33 -10.00 2.90 -0.09
CA LEU A 33 -9.87 1.43 -0.10
C LEU A 33 -10.31 0.78 -1.42
N HIS A 34 -11.24 1.41 -2.14
CA HIS A 34 -11.66 0.99 -3.48
C HIS A 34 -10.56 1.16 -4.54
N LEU A 35 -9.73 2.20 -4.42
CA LEU A 35 -8.56 2.36 -5.29
C LEU A 35 -7.50 1.31 -4.96
N PHE A 36 -7.32 0.99 -3.67
CA PHE A 36 -6.42 -0.08 -3.24
C PHE A 36 -6.82 -1.44 -3.81
N SER A 37 -8.08 -1.84 -3.68
CA SER A 37 -8.55 -3.12 -4.22
C SER A 37 -8.48 -3.15 -5.76
N SER A 38 -8.76 -2.03 -6.43
CA SER A 38 -8.63 -1.91 -7.89
C SER A 38 -7.17 -2.00 -8.35
N ALA A 39 -6.24 -1.37 -7.62
CA ALA A 39 -4.81 -1.44 -7.91
C ALA A 39 -4.29 -2.88 -7.84
N LEU A 40 -4.70 -3.65 -6.83
CA LEU A 40 -4.34 -5.05 -6.70
C LEU A 40 -4.87 -5.93 -7.84
N VAL A 41 -6.07 -5.63 -8.35
CA VAL A 41 -6.62 -6.33 -9.52
C VAL A 41 -5.84 -5.98 -10.78
N LEU A 42 -5.50 -4.70 -10.99
CA LEU A 42 -4.71 -4.24 -12.14
C LEU A 42 -3.28 -4.81 -12.11
N ASP A 43 -2.70 -4.92 -10.92
CA ASP A 43 -1.43 -5.60 -10.69
C ASP A 43 -1.53 -7.14 -10.76
N ARG A 44 -2.74 -7.69 -10.96
CA ARG A 44 -3.05 -9.13 -10.98
C ARG A 44 -2.64 -9.87 -9.71
N ALA A 45 -2.61 -9.17 -8.59
CA ALA A 45 -2.33 -9.75 -7.28
C ALA A 45 -3.56 -10.47 -6.69
N ILE A 46 -4.77 -10.01 -7.06
CA ILE A 46 -6.05 -10.60 -6.60
C ILE A 46 -7.09 -10.63 -7.73
N TRP A 47 -8.14 -11.42 -7.51
CA TRP A 47 -9.33 -11.46 -8.37
C TRP A 47 -10.41 -10.47 -7.89
N HIS A 48 -11.40 -10.19 -8.74
CA HIS A 48 -12.51 -9.26 -8.43
C HIS A 48 -13.34 -9.66 -7.20
N ASN A 49 -13.55 -10.95 -6.96
CA ASN A 49 -14.26 -11.43 -5.77
C ASN A 49 -13.48 -11.12 -4.48
N GLN A 50 -12.16 -11.26 -4.50
CA GLN A 50 -11.28 -10.90 -3.38
C GLN A 50 -11.24 -9.38 -3.17
N ALA A 51 -11.33 -8.59 -4.24
CA ALA A 51 -11.49 -7.14 -4.12
C ALA A 51 -12.78 -6.75 -3.37
N ASN A 52 -13.90 -7.43 -3.65
CA ASN A 52 -15.16 -7.24 -2.93
C ASN A 52 -15.05 -7.68 -1.47
N GLU A 53 -14.29 -8.74 -1.20
CA GLU A 53 -14.03 -9.19 0.17
C GLU A 53 -13.32 -8.10 0.98
N ILE A 54 -12.24 -7.51 0.45
CA ILE A 54 -11.54 -6.38 1.10
C ILE A 54 -12.54 -5.26 1.43
N LEU A 55 -13.35 -4.86 0.46
CA LEU A 55 -14.32 -3.77 0.62
C LEU A 55 -15.42 -4.10 1.63
N SER A 56 -15.75 -5.38 1.82
CA SER A 56 -16.74 -5.76 2.83
C SER A 56 -16.33 -5.26 4.21
N TYR A 57 -15.03 -5.24 4.54
CA TYR A 57 -14.52 -4.85 5.86
C TYR A 57 -14.46 -3.33 6.08
N TYR A 58 -14.89 -2.53 5.10
CA TYR A 58 -14.81 -1.07 5.15
C TYR A 58 -15.24 -0.49 6.50
N ASP A 59 -16.39 -0.88 7.04
CA ASP A 59 -16.94 -0.32 8.29
C ASP A 59 -16.12 -0.66 9.55
N LEU A 60 -15.33 -1.74 9.52
CA LEU A 60 -14.51 -2.18 10.64
C LEU A 60 -13.13 -1.53 10.66
N LEU A 61 -12.68 -1.02 9.52
CA LEU A 61 -11.35 -0.45 9.37
C LEU A 61 -11.25 0.97 9.98
N PRO A 62 -10.09 1.34 10.53
CA PRO A 62 -9.82 2.69 11.03
C PRO A 62 -9.84 3.73 9.91
N LYS A 63 -9.78 5.02 10.27
CA LYS A 63 -9.78 6.13 9.30
C LYS A 63 -8.59 6.10 8.34
N VAL A 64 -7.43 5.71 8.83
CA VAL A 64 -6.22 5.48 8.03
C VAL A 64 -5.92 3.99 8.11
N VAL A 65 -5.92 3.34 6.95
CA VAL A 65 -5.76 1.90 6.81
C VAL A 65 -4.31 1.61 6.44
N THR A 66 -3.71 0.66 7.15
CA THR A 66 -2.40 0.10 6.85
C THR A 66 -2.56 -1.35 6.42
N LEU A 67 -1.47 -1.93 5.91
CA LEU A 67 -1.45 -3.34 5.57
C LEU A 67 -1.61 -4.25 6.81
N LYS A 68 -1.29 -3.76 8.02
CA LYS A 68 -1.49 -4.53 9.26
C LYS A 68 -2.97 -4.78 9.54
N GLU A 69 -3.81 -3.76 9.41
CA GLU A 69 -5.26 -3.96 9.60
C GLU A 69 -5.83 -4.84 8.50
N LEU A 70 -5.44 -4.62 7.24
CA LEU A 70 -5.95 -5.46 6.15
C LEU A 70 -5.57 -6.92 6.33
N GLU A 71 -4.32 -7.22 6.71
CA GLU A 71 -3.87 -8.59 7.00
C GLU A 71 -4.68 -9.21 8.15
N ALA A 72 -4.98 -8.42 9.19
CA ALA A 72 -5.76 -8.88 10.33
C ALA A 72 -7.23 -9.15 9.99
N TYR A 73 -7.86 -8.36 9.14
CA TYR A 73 -9.26 -8.52 8.79
C TYR A 73 -9.51 -9.50 7.64
N VAL A 74 -8.69 -9.48 6.59
CA VAL A 74 -8.95 -10.21 5.32
C VAL A 74 -8.19 -11.54 5.30
N TYR A 75 -8.71 -12.53 6.02
CA TYR A 75 -8.06 -13.84 6.20
C TYR A 75 -7.69 -14.53 4.88
N SER A 76 -8.56 -14.47 3.86
CA SER A 76 -8.32 -15.13 2.56
C SER A 76 -7.10 -14.57 1.81
N LEU A 77 -6.66 -13.36 2.16
CA LEU A 77 -5.52 -12.66 1.56
C LEU A 77 -4.36 -12.48 2.54
N GLU A 78 -4.41 -13.09 3.74
CA GLU A 78 -3.38 -12.96 4.76
C GLU A 78 -1.95 -13.19 4.20
N PRO A 79 -1.66 -14.25 3.41
CA PRO A 79 -0.31 -14.47 2.88
C PRO A 79 0.17 -13.36 1.93
N LEU A 80 -0.74 -12.83 1.09
CA LEU A 80 -0.43 -11.73 0.18
C LEU A 80 -0.17 -10.44 0.97
N LEU A 81 -1.01 -10.12 1.95
CA LEU A 81 -0.91 -8.89 2.72
C LEU A 81 0.35 -8.90 3.63
N MET A 82 0.68 -10.07 4.17
CA MET A 82 1.95 -10.31 4.86
C MET A 82 3.14 -10.09 3.93
N LEU A 83 3.10 -10.60 2.69
CA LEU A 83 4.14 -10.35 1.69
C LEU A 83 4.22 -8.86 1.31
N MET A 84 3.07 -8.19 1.14
CA MET A 84 3.04 -6.76 0.82
C MET A 84 3.68 -5.92 1.92
N ARG A 85 3.48 -6.24 3.20
CA ARG A 85 4.18 -5.55 4.29
C ARG A 85 5.70 -5.68 4.25
N ASN A 86 6.24 -6.70 3.59
CA ASN A 86 7.68 -6.76 3.36
C ASN A 86 8.13 -5.71 2.34
N TYR A 87 7.33 -5.47 1.32
CA TYR A 87 7.67 -4.53 0.24
C TYR A 87 7.32 -3.09 0.58
N PHE A 88 6.20 -2.90 1.28
CA PHE A 88 5.68 -1.59 1.66
C PHE A 88 5.95 -1.33 3.14
N SER A 89 6.54 -0.18 3.43
CA SER A 89 6.66 0.30 4.80
C SER A 89 5.26 0.62 5.35
N SER A 90 5.08 0.42 6.65
CA SER A 90 4.00 1.03 7.44
C SER A 90 4.57 1.98 8.50
N ASN A 91 5.90 2.16 8.52
CA ASN A 91 6.57 3.05 9.46
C ASN A 91 6.41 4.51 9.00
N PRO A 92 6.16 5.44 9.93
CA PRO A 92 6.05 6.85 9.62
C PRO A 92 7.34 7.37 8.98
N LEU A 93 7.19 8.38 8.13
CA LEU A 93 8.34 9.04 7.50
C LEU A 93 9.27 9.69 8.54
N PRO A 94 10.60 9.58 8.39
CA PRO A 94 11.55 10.27 9.26
C PRO A 94 11.39 11.80 9.12
N ARG A 95 11.62 12.54 10.21
CA ARG A 95 11.33 13.99 10.25
C ARG A 95 12.20 14.80 9.28
N ARG A 96 11.53 15.72 8.55
CA ARG A 96 12.10 16.83 7.75
C ARG A 96 13.13 16.39 6.70
N GLU A 97 12.67 15.65 5.71
CA GLU A 97 13.35 15.52 4.43
C GLU A 97 12.67 16.45 3.41
N GLU A 98 13.44 17.30 2.72
CA GLU A 98 12.92 18.16 1.63
C GLU A 98 12.55 17.35 0.37
N ARG A 99 13.07 16.13 0.26
CA ARG A 99 12.85 15.22 -0.87
C ARG A 99 12.55 13.82 -0.39
N LEU A 100 11.38 13.32 -0.75
CA LEU A 100 10.94 11.98 -0.39
C LEU A 100 11.09 11.08 -1.62
N VAL A 101 11.89 10.02 -1.53
CA VAL A 101 12.18 9.15 -2.69
C VAL A 101 11.71 7.73 -2.42
N PHE A 102 10.57 7.37 -2.99
CA PHE A 102 9.95 6.06 -2.87
C PHE A 102 10.25 5.17 -4.08
N ARG A 103 10.44 3.89 -3.81
CA ARG A 103 10.61 2.87 -4.83
C ARG A 103 9.26 2.39 -5.37
N LEU A 104 9.14 2.35 -6.69
CA LEU A 104 8.11 1.69 -7.44
C LEU A 104 8.43 0.19 -7.48
N VAL A 105 7.52 -0.63 -6.95
CA VAL A 105 7.70 -2.09 -6.88
C VAL A 105 7.40 -2.69 -8.26
N PRO A 106 8.36 -3.40 -8.89
CA PRO A 106 8.22 -3.80 -10.30
C PRO A 106 6.97 -4.61 -10.66
N ASN A 107 6.52 -5.48 -9.75
CA ASN A 107 5.35 -6.33 -9.97
C ASN A 107 4.06 -5.73 -9.37
N MET A 108 4.13 -4.54 -8.78
CA MET A 108 2.99 -3.84 -8.19
C MET A 108 3.00 -2.34 -8.54
N PRO A 109 3.10 -1.96 -9.83
CA PRO A 109 3.20 -0.57 -10.23
C PRO A 109 1.96 0.26 -9.87
N HIS A 110 0.74 -0.29 -9.97
CA HIS A 110 -0.49 0.43 -9.62
C HIS A 110 -0.57 0.64 -8.11
N THR A 111 -0.27 -0.40 -7.33
CA THR A 111 -0.27 -0.30 -5.87
C THR A 111 0.81 0.65 -5.36
N SER A 112 1.96 0.72 -6.03
CA SER A 112 3.03 1.67 -5.72
C SER A 112 2.62 3.13 -5.91
N LEU A 113 1.73 3.44 -6.85
CA LEU A 113 1.22 4.80 -7.05
C LEU A 113 0.43 5.30 -5.85
N LEU A 114 -0.26 4.41 -5.14
CA LEU A 114 -1.06 4.75 -3.98
C LEU A 114 -0.23 5.29 -2.82
N THR A 115 1.09 5.01 -2.78
CA THR A 115 2.01 5.65 -1.82
C THR A 115 2.02 7.17 -1.92
N LEU A 116 1.71 7.74 -3.09
CA LEU A 116 1.62 9.19 -3.28
C LEU A 116 0.35 9.81 -2.68
N LEU A 117 -0.66 8.99 -2.34
CA LEU A 117 -1.90 9.42 -1.69
C LEU A 117 -1.83 9.31 -0.16
N ASN A 118 -0.62 9.13 0.37
CA ASN A 118 -0.40 9.01 1.80
C ASN A 118 -0.62 10.36 2.50
N PRO A 119 -1.48 10.44 3.53
CA PRO A 119 -1.80 11.69 4.22
C PRO A 119 -0.59 12.33 4.90
N GLN A 120 0.47 11.57 5.19
CA GLN A 120 1.69 12.13 5.76
C GLN A 120 2.42 13.07 4.79
N LEU A 121 2.23 12.95 3.47
CA LEU A 121 2.90 13.84 2.51
C LEU A 121 2.47 15.30 2.64
N ASP A 122 1.22 15.54 3.09
CA ASP A 122 0.72 16.87 3.39
C ASP A 122 1.50 17.52 4.56
N GLU A 123 1.89 16.73 5.57
CA GLU A 123 2.68 17.20 6.71
C GLU A 123 4.11 17.62 6.33
N PHE A 124 4.63 17.06 5.23
CA PHE A 124 5.92 17.43 4.65
C PHE A 124 5.81 18.60 3.65
N GLY A 125 4.59 19.11 3.42
CA GLY A 125 4.34 20.22 2.51
C GLY A 125 4.73 19.91 1.08
N VAL A 126 4.53 18.66 0.63
CA VAL A 126 4.83 18.24 -0.75
C VAL A 126 3.93 19.01 -1.72
N GLU A 127 4.55 19.72 -2.65
CA GLU A 127 3.89 20.50 -3.70
C GLU A 127 4.08 19.88 -5.09
N ASN A 128 5.10 19.03 -5.25
CA ASN A 128 5.49 18.41 -6.51
C ASN A 128 5.53 16.88 -6.40
N TYR A 129 4.98 16.19 -7.40
CA TYR A 129 4.98 14.73 -7.49
C TYR A 129 5.68 14.31 -8.77
N VAL A 130 6.72 13.48 -8.67
CA VAL A 130 7.49 13.00 -9.81
C VAL A 130 7.35 11.50 -9.93
N ILE A 131 6.73 11.02 -11.00
CA ILE A 131 6.39 9.61 -11.21
C ILE A 131 7.22 9.06 -12.38
N ASP A 132 8.23 8.25 -12.09
CA ASP A 132 9.11 7.66 -13.10
C ASP A 132 8.56 6.33 -13.64
N LEU A 133 7.90 6.42 -14.80
CA LEU A 133 7.26 5.30 -15.49
C LEU A 133 8.09 4.76 -16.65
N ARG A 134 9.36 5.16 -16.81
CA ARG A 134 10.20 4.72 -17.95
C ARG A 134 10.28 3.20 -18.09
N ARG A 135 10.25 2.48 -16.97
CA ARG A 135 10.38 1.02 -16.91
C ARG A 135 9.06 0.30 -16.64
N TYR A 136 7.95 1.02 -16.48
CA TYR A 136 6.72 0.47 -15.95
C TYR A 136 5.52 0.88 -16.78
N LYS A 137 4.61 -0.06 -16.99
CA LYS A 137 3.31 0.22 -17.61
C LYS A 137 2.26 0.34 -16.51
N VAL A 138 1.49 1.41 -16.57
CA VAL A 138 0.37 1.68 -15.68
C VAL A 138 -0.83 1.96 -16.57
N ASP A 139 -1.99 1.45 -16.17
CA ASP A 139 -3.28 1.79 -16.77
C ASP A 139 -3.52 3.31 -16.72
N GLU A 140 -3.88 3.91 -17.86
CA GLU A 140 -4.03 5.36 -17.96
C GLU A 140 -5.22 5.87 -17.15
N GLY A 141 -6.33 5.11 -17.10
CA GLY A 141 -7.50 5.49 -16.31
C GLY A 141 -7.19 5.52 -14.82
N PHE A 142 -6.48 4.50 -14.34
CA PHE A 142 -6.01 4.45 -12.96
C PHE A 142 -5.00 5.56 -12.64
N LEU A 143 -4.03 5.80 -13.53
CA LEU A 143 -3.07 6.88 -13.35
C LEU A 143 -3.77 8.24 -13.22
N ASN A 144 -4.71 8.53 -14.12
CA ASN A 144 -5.48 9.78 -14.08
C ASN A 144 -6.24 9.91 -12.74
N ALA A 145 -6.94 8.86 -12.31
CA ALA A 145 -7.67 8.84 -11.05
C ALA A 145 -6.77 9.13 -9.83
N VAL A 146 -5.55 8.56 -9.79
CA VAL A 146 -4.58 8.87 -8.73
C VAL A 146 -4.12 10.32 -8.84
N THR A 147 -3.77 10.80 -10.03
CA THR A 147 -3.24 12.16 -10.19
C THR A 147 -4.25 13.26 -9.90
N GLU A 148 -5.55 13.02 -10.12
CA GLU A 148 -6.62 13.95 -9.78
C GLU A 148 -6.79 14.12 -8.25
N LEU A 149 -6.40 13.10 -7.47
CA LEU A 149 -6.46 13.15 -6.01
C LEU A 149 -5.21 13.78 -5.38
N LEU A 150 -4.12 13.97 -6.16
CA LEU A 150 -2.90 14.60 -5.66
C LEU A 150 -3.07 16.12 -5.57
N ASN A 151 -2.80 16.67 -4.39
CA ASN A 151 -2.81 18.12 -4.18
C ASN A 151 -1.46 18.74 -4.54
N GLY A 152 -1.15 18.82 -5.84
CA GLY A 152 0.10 19.42 -6.31
C GLY A 152 0.38 19.23 -7.80
N GLU A 153 1.56 19.67 -8.24
CA GLU A 153 1.98 19.52 -9.63
C GLU A 153 2.56 18.12 -9.88
N VAL A 154 1.96 17.39 -10.83
CA VAL A 154 2.42 16.05 -11.21
C VAL A 154 3.30 16.08 -12.44
N TYR A 155 4.47 15.45 -12.36
CA TYR A 155 5.47 15.26 -13.41
C TYR A 155 5.63 13.78 -13.72
N LEU A 156 5.13 13.32 -14.87
CA LEU A 156 5.32 11.96 -15.36
C LEU A 156 6.63 11.84 -16.14
N VAL A 157 7.52 10.94 -15.76
CA VAL A 157 8.77 10.68 -16.49
C VAL A 157 8.60 9.48 -17.43
N LYS A 158 8.69 9.72 -18.74
CA LYS A 158 8.55 8.68 -19.79
C LYS A 158 9.83 8.56 -20.63
N GLU A 159 10.00 7.40 -21.27
CA GLU A 159 11.13 7.16 -22.20
C GLU A 159 10.84 7.71 -23.60
N ARG A 160 9.57 7.69 -24.04
CA ARG A 160 9.13 8.09 -25.39
C ARG A 160 7.80 8.85 -25.37
N VAL A 161 7.52 9.55 -26.48
CA VAL A 161 6.36 10.47 -26.66
C VAL A 161 5.06 9.73 -27.01
N ASP A 162 5.15 8.46 -27.36
CA ASP A 162 4.17 7.68 -28.14
C ASP A 162 2.78 7.49 -27.47
N SER A 163 2.55 8.07 -26.28
CA SER A 163 1.33 7.96 -25.47
C SER A 163 0.95 9.30 -24.82
N ILE A 164 1.04 10.40 -25.56
CA ILE A 164 0.80 11.75 -25.03
C ILE A 164 -0.18 12.52 -25.91
N VAL A 165 -1.29 12.96 -25.31
CA VAL A 165 -2.15 14.03 -25.86
C VAL A 165 -1.42 15.37 -25.64
N TYR A 166 -1.28 16.15 -26.71
CA TYR A 166 -0.37 17.30 -26.78
C TYR A 166 -0.81 18.50 -25.91
N ASP A 167 -0.28 18.54 -24.68
CA ASP A 167 -0.24 19.70 -23.77
C ASP A 167 1.06 19.69 -22.92
N THR A 168 2.17 19.24 -23.52
CA THR A 168 3.24 18.54 -22.78
C THR A 168 4.66 18.95 -23.10
N ILE A 169 5.52 18.75 -22.10
CA ILE A 169 6.94 19.11 -22.03
C ILE A 169 7.79 18.09 -22.83
N VAL A 170 8.87 18.55 -23.48
CA VAL A 170 9.75 17.74 -24.36
C VAL A 170 11.22 17.96 -23.94
N PRO A 171 12.07 16.92 -23.85
CA PRO A 171 13.42 17.01 -23.30
C PRO A 171 14.39 17.57 -24.34
N ALA A 172 15.57 18.00 -23.88
CA ALA A 172 16.65 18.45 -24.74
C ALA A 172 17.33 17.30 -25.53
N ASP A 173 17.20 16.05 -25.07
CA ASP A 173 17.98 14.90 -25.58
C ASP A 173 17.18 13.91 -26.46
N TYR A 174 15.95 14.24 -26.89
CA TYR A 174 15.27 13.49 -27.98
C TYR A 174 15.94 13.83 -29.33
N PRO A 175 15.97 12.94 -30.34
CA PRO A 175 16.85 13.09 -31.49
C PRO A 175 16.59 14.44 -32.15
N ARG A 176 17.63 15.28 -32.20
CA ARG A 176 17.70 16.65 -32.74
C ARG A 176 17.00 16.84 -34.10
N VAL A 177 16.67 15.75 -34.79
CA VAL A 177 15.98 15.69 -36.08
C VAL A 177 14.46 15.91 -35.96
N LEU A 178 13.80 15.47 -34.88
CA LEU A 178 12.33 15.61 -34.73
C LEU A 178 11.93 16.99 -34.19
N LEU A 179 12.67 17.52 -33.21
CA LEU A 179 12.45 18.86 -32.65
C LEU A 179 12.76 19.99 -33.66
N SER A 180 13.69 19.77 -34.60
CA SER A 180 14.07 20.79 -35.58
C SER A 180 12.97 21.13 -36.60
N ARG A 181 11.96 20.27 -36.75
CA ARG A 181 10.81 20.49 -37.64
C ARG A 181 9.65 21.22 -36.98
N MET A 182 9.61 21.31 -35.65
CA MET A 182 8.45 21.80 -34.89
C MET A 182 8.71 23.10 -34.10
N LEU A 183 9.96 23.58 -34.02
CA LEU A 183 10.33 24.76 -33.22
C LEU A 183 10.54 26.03 -34.06
N ASP A 184 10.17 27.19 -33.49
CA ASP A 184 10.53 28.51 -33.99
C ASP A 184 12.07 28.68 -34.03
N PRO A 185 12.65 29.24 -35.12
CA PRO A 185 14.10 29.45 -35.27
C PRO A 185 14.78 30.16 -34.09
N ARG A 186 14.09 31.06 -33.38
CA ARG A 186 14.65 31.79 -32.23
C ARG A 186 14.66 30.98 -30.93
N ALA A 187 13.73 30.03 -30.79
CA ALA A 187 13.68 29.10 -29.66
C ALA A 187 14.63 27.91 -29.83
N LYS A 188 14.95 27.58 -31.08
CA LYS A 188 15.89 26.52 -31.49
C LYS A 188 17.26 26.67 -30.83
N ASP A 189 17.88 27.85 -30.90
CA ASP A 189 19.24 28.04 -30.36
C ASP A 189 19.31 27.98 -28.82
N LYS A 190 18.24 28.38 -28.12
CA LYS A 190 18.14 28.27 -26.66
C LYS A 190 17.88 26.82 -26.22
N ALA A 191 16.96 26.12 -26.90
CA ALA A 191 16.67 24.72 -26.61
C ALA A 191 17.87 23.80 -26.90
N MET A 192 18.63 24.08 -27.97
CA MET A 192 19.82 23.32 -28.37
C MET A 192 21.02 23.45 -27.40
N ARG A 193 21.00 24.46 -26.50
CA ARG A 193 22.03 24.67 -25.47
C ARG A 193 21.58 24.23 -24.06
N ALA A 194 20.29 23.98 -23.86
CA ALA A 194 19.72 23.59 -22.58
C ALA A 194 19.89 22.08 -22.34
N LYS A 195 20.05 21.66 -21.08
CA LYS A 195 20.12 20.22 -20.69
C LYS A 195 18.74 19.56 -20.56
N THR A 196 17.67 20.34 -20.36
CA THR A 196 16.27 19.88 -20.35
C THR A 196 15.36 21.08 -20.64
N VAL A 197 14.19 20.89 -21.27
CA VAL A 197 13.27 21.98 -21.68
C VAL A 197 11.87 21.74 -21.12
N LEU A 198 11.21 22.78 -20.58
CA LEU A 198 9.80 22.80 -20.16
C LEU A 198 8.94 23.57 -21.18
N ILE A 199 7.83 23.00 -21.65
CA ILE A 199 6.88 23.64 -22.57
C ILE A 199 5.54 23.88 -21.84
N ARG A 200 4.96 25.08 -21.99
CA ARG A 200 3.63 25.47 -21.46
C ARG A 200 2.67 25.83 -22.60
N PRO A 201 1.34 25.76 -22.39
CA PRO A 201 0.37 26.25 -23.38
C PRO A 201 0.48 27.77 -23.54
N GLY A 202 0.44 28.26 -24.79
CA GLY A 202 0.22 29.68 -25.07
C GLY A 202 1.41 30.64 -24.94
N VAL A 203 2.66 30.15 -25.10
CA VAL A 203 3.94 30.91 -25.18
C VAL A 203 4.82 30.81 -23.91
N CYS A 204 6.13 30.69 -24.17
CA CYS A 204 7.30 30.69 -23.28
C CYS A 204 7.72 29.33 -22.64
N TYR A 205 8.92 28.90 -23.05
CA TYR A 205 9.68 27.77 -22.54
C TYR A 205 10.44 28.18 -21.26
N ALA A 206 10.42 27.35 -20.22
CA ALA A 206 11.31 27.50 -19.06
C ALA A 206 12.37 26.39 -19.09
N VAL A 207 13.61 26.71 -18.72
CA VAL A 207 14.73 25.77 -18.67
C VAL A 207 15.05 25.55 -17.21
N GLU A 208 14.88 24.32 -16.71
CA GLU A 208 15.22 23.95 -15.33
C GLU A 208 16.27 22.83 -15.32
N ASP A 209 17.23 22.95 -14.39
CA ASP A 209 18.44 22.12 -14.35
C ASP A 209 18.13 20.74 -13.73
N CYS A 210 18.02 19.72 -14.57
CA CYS A 210 17.72 18.35 -14.17
C CYS A 210 19.02 17.53 -14.07
N ASN A 211 19.74 17.66 -12.95
CA ASN A 211 20.93 16.84 -12.67
C ASN A 211 20.53 15.60 -11.84
N TYR A 212 20.83 14.39 -12.31
CA TYR A 212 20.45 13.12 -11.66
C TYR A 212 21.52 12.56 -10.71
N ASP A 213 22.64 13.27 -10.52
CA ASP A 213 23.77 12.83 -9.70
C ASP A 213 23.54 13.02 -8.18
N PHE A 214 22.34 13.43 -7.74
CA PHE A 214 22.04 13.63 -6.32
C PHE A 214 21.39 12.42 -5.63
N LEU A 215 20.84 11.47 -6.39
CA LEU A 215 20.42 10.18 -5.84
C LEU A 215 21.65 9.27 -5.86
N SER A 216 22.67 9.60 -5.07
CA SER A 216 23.83 8.73 -4.91
C SER A 216 23.34 7.37 -4.40
N ASP A 217 23.98 6.30 -4.85
CA ASP A 217 23.62 4.94 -4.45
C ASP A 217 23.74 4.72 -2.92
N ASP A 218 24.35 5.66 -2.20
CA ASP A 218 24.54 5.65 -0.74
C ASP A 218 23.31 6.10 0.07
N GLU A 219 22.32 6.79 -0.52
CA GLU A 219 21.03 7.10 0.15
C GLU A 219 19.97 6.01 -0.10
N ILE A 220 20.35 4.95 -0.82
CA ILE A 220 19.49 3.82 -1.17
C ILE A 220 19.75 2.71 -0.15
N GLU A 221 18.98 2.72 0.94
CA GLU A 221 18.79 1.51 1.71
C GLU A 221 18.04 0.49 0.83
N ASP A 222 18.80 -0.26 0.03
CA ASP A 222 18.33 -1.51 -0.56
C ASP A 222 18.24 -2.51 0.60
N VAL A 223 17.18 -2.35 1.42
CA VAL A 223 16.87 -3.27 2.51
C VAL A 223 16.45 -4.58 1.86
N ARG A 224 17.45 -5.36 1.43
CA ARG A 224 17.33 -6.80 1.22
C ARG A 224 16.53 -7.31 2.39
N ALA A 225 15.37 -7.88 2.08
CA ALA A 225 14.44 -8.43 3.05
C ALA A 225 15.15 -9.52 3.86
N SER A 226 15.76 -9.14 4.99
CA SER A 226 16.38 -10.07 5.94
C SER A 226 15.71 -10.05 7.30
N LYS A 227 14.84 -9.07 7.57
CA LYS A 227 14.00 -9.08 8.77
C LYS A 227 12.76 -9.92 8.48
N LEU A 228 12.61 -11.03 9.20
CA LEU A 228 11.33 -11.74 9.34
C LEU A 228 10.23 -10.70 9.56
N VAL A 229 9.11 -10.83 8.84
CA VAL A 229 7.92 -10.00 9.12
C VAL A 229 7.55 -10.27 10.56
N GLU A 230 7.52 -9.21 11.37
CA GLU A 230 7.00 -9.31 12.73
C GLU A 230 5.56 -9.85 12.67
N GLU A 231 5.34 -10.98 13.34
CA GLU A 231 4.04 -11.60 13.46
C GLU A 231 3.08 -10.65 14.18
N LEU A 232 1.85 -10.54 13.68
CA LEU A 232 0.86 -9.66 14.27
C LEU A 232 0.15 -10.33 15.43
N ASP A 233 -0.14 -9.51 16.44
CA ASP A 233 -1.21 -9.79 17.38
C ASP A 233 -2.57 -9.53 16.71
N TYR A 234 -3.05 -10.52 15.95
CA TYR A 234 -4.31 -10.43 15.21
C TYR A 234 -5.51 -10.16 16.14
N LEU A 235 -5.50 -10.69 17.36
CA LEU A 235 -6.60 -10.51 18.31
C LEU A 235 -6.67 -9.07 18.80
N LYS A 236 -5.54 -8.46 19.17
CA LYS A 236 -5.52 -7.05 19.57
C LYS A 236 -5.96 -6.12 18.45
N ILE A 237 -5.62 -6.41 17.19
CA ILE A 237 -6.02 -5.58 16.05
C ILE A 237 -7.53 -5.70 15.76
N VAL A 238 -8.08 -6.92 15.78
CA VAL A 238 -9.48 -7.19 15.38
C VAL A 238 -10.46 -6.91 16.53
N PHE A 239 -10.13 -7.36 17.75
CA PHE A 239 -11.04 -7.36 18.89
C PHE A 239 -10.74 -6.28 19.93
N LYS A 240 -9.57 -5.62 19.85
CA LYS A 240 -9.17 -4.51 20.73
C LYS A 240 -9.30 -4.88 22.21
N ASP A 241 -10.14 -4.16 22.95
CA ASP A 241 -10.37 -4.37 24.39
C ASP A 241 -10.94 -5.76 24.73
N TYR A 242 -11.48 -6.48 23.75
CA TYR A 242 -11.99 -7.84 23.93
C TYR A 242 -10.96 -8.93 23.62
N ALA A 243 -9.73 -8.58 23.24
CA ALA A 243 -8.73 -9.55 22.77
C ALA A 243 -8.46 -10.68 23.78
N ASP A 244 -8.25 -10.36 25.05
CA ASP A 244 -7.95 -11.37 26.09
C ASP A 244 -9.15 -12.30 26.35
N SER A 245 -10.36 -11.75 26.36
CA SER A 245 -11.58 -12.54 26.53
C SER A 245 -11.85 -13.44 25.31
N VAL A 246 -11.54 -12.95 24.11
CA VAL A 246 -11.65 -13.74 22.87
C VAL A 246 -10.56 -14.81 22.81
N TYR A 247 -9.35 -14.52 23.29
CA TYR A 247 -8.29 -15.51 23.44
C TYR A 247 -8.76 -16.68 24.28
N ALA A 248 -9.32 -16.44 25.47
CA ALA A 248 -9.83 -17.50 26.34
C ALA A 248 -10.90 -18.38 25.67
N VAL A 249 -11.79 -17.76 24.87
CA VAL A 249 -12.80 -18.48 24.09
C VAL A 249 -12.17 -19.36 23.01
N LEU A 250 -11.15 -18.85 22.31
CA LEU A 250 -10.47 -19.58 21.26
C LEU A 250 -9.58 -20.69 21.81
N ASP A 251 -8.95 -20.47 22.96
CA ASP A 251 -8.13 -21.46 23.68
C ASP A 251 -8.97 -22.70 24.02
N GLU A 252 -10.14 -22.49 24.66
CA GLU A 252 -11.05 -23.59 24.98
C GLU A 252 -11.58 -24.32 23.73
N LEU A 253 -11.89 -23.57 22.66
CA LEU A 253 -12.31 -24.18 21.39
C LEU A 253 -11.17 -25.00 20.74
N VAL A 254 -9.94 -24.52 20.81
CA VAL A 254 -8.74 -25.20 20.29
C VAL A 254 -8.45 -26.47 21.08
N GLU A 255 -8.56 -26.44 22.41
CA GLU A 255 -8.40 -27.62 23.28
C GLU A 255 -9.44 -28.71 22.97
N LEU A 256 -10.69 -28.33 22.75
CA LEU A 256 -11.79 -29.26 22.46
C LEU A 256 -11.87 -29.69 20.98
N GLY A 257 -11.21 -28.95 20.09
CA GLY A 257 -11.18 -29.19 18.64
C GLY A 257 -12.47 -28.82 17.90
N SER A 258 -13.64 -28.89 18.54
CA SER A 258 -14.91 -28.40 18.00
C SER A 258 -15.96 -28.26 19.10
N MET A 259 -16.99 -27.45 18.83
CA MET A 259 -18.17 -27.33 19.69
C MET A 259 -19.45 -27.23 18.85
N THR A 260 -20.59 -27.65 19.40
CA THR A 260 -21.87 -27.33 18.75
C THR A 260 -22.11 -25.83 18.77
N TYR A 261 -22.77 -25.29 17.73
CA TYR A 261 -23.07 -23.85 17.64
C TYR A 261 -23.81 -23.32 18.88
N ARG A 262 -24.72 -24.13 19.45
CA ARG A 262 -25.45 -23.76 20.65
C ARG A 262 -24.52 -23.62 21.85
N GLN A 263 -23.66 -24.62 22.11
CA GLN A 263 -22.69 -24.57 23.22
C GLN A 263 -21.74 -23.39 23.06
N PHE A 264 -21.20 -23.17 21.86
CA PHE A 264 -20.28 -22.05 21.61
C PHE A 264 -20.95 -20.69 21.78
N ASN A 265 -22.19 -20.53 21.30
CA ASN A 265 -22.95 -19.31 21.50
C ASN A 265 -23.30 -19.07 22.98
N ASP A 266 -23.70 -20.11 23.70
CA ASP A 266 -24.00 -20.01 25.13
C ASP A 266 -22.74 -19.61 25.93
N TYR A 267 -21.58 -20.18 25.57
CA TYR A 267 -20.27 -19.83 26.11
C TYR A 267 -19.93 -18.35 25.87
N LEU A 268 -20.07 -17.86 24.64
CA LEU A 268 -19.88 -16.44 24.32
C LEU A 268 -20.84 -15.53 25.11
N THR A 269 -22.09 -15.93 25.33
CA THR A 269 -23.05 -15.12 26.11
C THR A 269 -22.79 -15.12 27.61
N ASN A 270 -22.03 -16.09 28.12
CA ASN A 270 -21.57 -16.09 29.51
C ASN A 270 -20.41 -15.13 29.71
N GLN A 271 -19.55 -14.97 28.69
CA GLN A 271 -18.40 -14.06 28.72
C GLN A 271 -18.77 -12.61 28.33
N PHE A 272 -19.74 -12.44 27.44
CA PHE A 272 -20.09 -11.14 26.86
C PHE A 272 -21.59 -10.85 26.93
N ARG A 273 -21.96 -9.58 26.95
CA ARG A 273 -23.36 -9.16 26.75
C ARG A 273 -23.88 -9.72 25.43
N LYS A 274 -25.15 -10.13 25.39
CA LYS A 274 -25.78 -10.80 24.24
C LYS A 274 -25.54 -10.14 22.87
N SER A 275 -25.59 -8.80 22.79
CA SER A 275 -25.30 -8.07 21.54
C SER A 275 -23.82 -8.15 21.15
N THR A 276 -22.92 -8.01 22.11
CA THR A 276 -21.47 -8.15 21.93
C THR A 276 -21.10 -9.58 21.56
N ALA A 277 -21.67 -10.60 22.21
CA ALA A 277 -21.45 -12.00 21.90
C ALA A 277 -21.77 -12.32 20.42
N LYS A 278 -22.92 -11.84 19.92
CA LYS A 278 -23.31 -11.98 18.51
C LYS A 278 -22.32 -11.30 17.56
N TRP A 279 -21.87 -10.09 17.91
CA TRP A 279 -20.88 -9.36 17.13
C TRP A 279 -19.53 -10.09 17.10
N ILE A 280 -19.05 -10.58 18.25
CA ILE A 280 -17.82 -11.37 18.38
C ILE A 280 -17.91 -12.64 17.53
N LEU A 281 -19.00 -13.40 17.64
CA LEU A 281 -19.21 -14.61 16.83
C LEU A 281 -19.15 -14.30 15.33
N SER A 282 -19.87 -13.26 14.90
CA SER A 282 -19.87 -12.82 13.50
C SER A 282 -18.47 -12.46 13.05
N LEU A 283 -17.72 -11.73 13.88
CA LEU A 283 -16.37 -11.30 13.54
C LEU A 283 -15.38 -12.47 13.51
N LEU A 284 -15.45 -13.40 14.47
CA LEU A 284 -14.64 -14.63 14.51
C LEU A 284 -14.79 -15.47 13.24
N VAL A 285 -16.03 -15.64 12.76
CA VAL A 285 -16.31 -16.36 11.51
C VAL A 285 -15.74 -15.59 10.34
N ARG A 286 -16.00 -14.28 10.30
CA ARG A 286 -15.68 -13.43 9.16
C ARG A 286 -14.17 -13.26 8.98
N THR A 287 -13.43 -13.01 10.04
CA THR A 287 -11.96 -12.90 10.02
C THR A 287 -11.26 -14.27 10.09
N GLY A 288 -12.01 -15.36 9.92
CA GLY A 288 -11.48 -16.69 9.71
C GLY A 288 -10.75 -17.28 10.90
N PHE A 289 -11.11 -16.93 12.15
CA PHE A 289 -10.65 -17.63 13.35
C PHE A 289 -11.45 -18.92 13.60
N VAL A 290 -12.72 -18.92 13.21
CA VAL A 290 -13.57 -20.11 13.30
C VAL A 290 -14.32 -20.34 11.99
N GLN A 291 -14.67 -21.59 11.73
CA GLN A 291 -15.51 -21.98 10.61
C GLN A 291 -16.76 -22.70 11.10
N LEU A 292 -17.89 -22.47 10.42
CA LEU A 292 -19.16 -23.13 10.72
C LEU A 292 -19.36 -24.28 9.74
N MET A 293 -19.47 -25.51 10.25
CA MET A 293 -19.70 -26.71 9.43
C MET A 293 -21.00 -27.40 9.80
N ARG A 294 -21.76 -27.85 8.79
CA ARG A 294 -22.94 -28.68 8.99
C ARG A 294 -22.53 -30.14 9.06
N THR A 295 -22.77 -30.77 10.20
CA THR A 295 -22.56 -32.19 10.45
C THR A 295 -23.92 -32.91 10.57
N SER A 296 -23.90 -34.23 10.72
CA SER A 296 -25.10 -35.01 11.05
C SER A 296 -25.71 -34.63 12.41
N GLY A 297 -24.91 -34.04 13.31
CA GLY A 297 -25.33 -33.58 14.64
C GLY A 297 -25.87 -32.15 14.67
N GLY A 298 -25.78 -31.40 13.57
CA GLY A 298 -26.23 -30.01 13.47
C GLY A 298 -25.16 -29.07 12.96
N LEU A 299 -25.21 -27.81 13.40
CA LEU A 299 -24.18 -26.82 13.07
C LEU A 299 -23.11 -26.84 14.16
N GLU A 300 -21.87 -27.02 13.77
CA GLU A 300 -20.70 -27.04 14.64
C GLU A 300 -19.73 -25.92 14.29
N VAL A 301 -18.97 -25.48 15.29
CA VAL A 301 -17.94 -24.46 15.22
C VAL A 301 -16.60 -25.14 15.37
N TYR A 302 -15.71 -24.92 14.39
CA TYR A 302 -14.35 -25.45 14.39
C TYR A 302 -13.33 -24.30 14.42
N PRO A 303 -12.23 -24.41 15.16
CA PRO A 303 -11.10 -23.50 15.02
C PRO A 303 -10.46 -23.69 13.63
N THR A 304 -9.97 -22.60 13.05
CA THR A 304 -9.18 -22.63 11.81
C THR A 304 -7.69 -22.64 12.11
N ASP A 305 -6.86 -22.83 11.08
CA ASP A 305 -5.40 -22.67 11.18
C ASP A 305 -4.99 -21.33 11.79
N ARG A 306 -5.78 -20.27 11.59
CA ARG A 306 -5.54 -18.95 12.18
C ARG A 306 -5.69 -18.97 13.71
N ALA A 307 -6.74 -19.61 14.21
CA ALA A 307 -6.93 -19.76 15.66
C ALA A 307 -5.80 -20.58 16.27
N TYR A 308 -5.44 -21.72 15.65
CA TYR A 308 -4.30 -22.53 16.10
C TYR A 308 -2.99 -21.73 16.11
N LYS A 309 -2.70 -20.97 15.04
CA LYS A 309 -1.51 -20.12 14.95
C LYS A 309 -1.43 -19.14 16.13
N VAL A 310 -2.53 -18.44 16.44
CA VAL A 310 -2.55 -17.45 17.53
C VAL A 310 -2.43 -18.09 18.91
N ILE A 311 -3.15 -19.18 19.17
CA ILE A 311 -3.12 -19.84 20.49
C ILE A 311 -1.77 -20.53 20.74
N LEU A 312 -1.23 -21.25 19.75
CA LEU A 312 0.01 -22.01 19.94
C LEU A 312 1.27 -21.14 19.98
N SER A 313 1.29 -20.02 19.26
CA SER A 313 2.41 -19.07 19.31
C SER A 313 2.54 -18.41 20.67
N ASP A 314 1.43 -18.07 21.33
CA ASP A 314 1.44 -17.47 22.67
C ASP A 314 1.89 -18.48 23.74
N VAL A 315 1.59 -19.78 23.58
CA VAL A 315 2.11 -20.86 24.45
C VAL A 315 3.64 -20.97 24.37
N GLU A 316 4.23 -20.82 23.19
CA GLU A 316 5.69 -20.86 23.04
C GLU A 316 6.38 -19.62 23.61
N VAL A 317 5.77 -18.44 23.48
CA VAL A 317 6.26 -17.19 24.07
C VAL A 317 6.22 -17.25 25.59
N ARG A 318 5.08 -17.65 26.18
CA ARG A 318 4.95 -17.82 27.64
C ARG A 318 5.92 -18.86 28.20
N ARG A 319 6.19 -19.95 27.46
CA ARG A 319 7.21 -20.94 27.84
C ARG A 319 8.60 -20.31 27.90
N LYS A 320 9.00 -19.51 26.90
CA LYS A 320 10.32 -18.83 26.90
C LYS A 320 10.47 -17.83 28.04
N GLU A 321 9.45 -17.04 28.34
CA GLU A 321 9.46 -16.10 29.47
C GLU A 321 9.60 -16.82 30.82
N THR A 322 9.06 -18.04 30.95
CA THR A 322 9.20 -18.85 32.17
C THR A 322 10.63 -19.35 32.38
N TYR A 323 11.38 -19.59 31.30
CA TYR A 323 12.79 -20.06 31.37
C TYR A 323 13.82 -18.93 31.52
N GLU A 324 13.49 -17.68 31.19
CA GLU A 324 14.40 -16.53 31.38
C GLU A 324 14.31 -15.90 32.79
N VAL A 325 13.30 -16.27 33.58
CA VAL A 325 13.12 -15.84 34.98
C VAL A 325 13.59 -16.92 35.98
N SER A 326 14.15 -18.03 35.48
CA SER A 326 14.76 -19.12 36.26
C SER A 326 16.27 -19.01 36.26
#